data_AF-A0A0Q4J810-F1
#
_entry.id   AF-A0A0Q4J810-F1
#
_cell.length_a   1.000
_cell.length_b   1.000
_cell.length_c   1.000
_cell.angle_alpha   90.00
_cell.angle_beta   90.00
_cell.angle_gamma   90.00
#
_symmetry.space_group_name_H-M   'P 1'
#
loop_
_entity.id
_entity.type
_entity.pdbx_description
1 polymer ?
#
loop_
_entity_poly.entity_id
_entity_poly.type
_entity_poly.pdbx_seq_one_letter_code
_entity_poly.pdbx_strand_id
1 'polypeptide(L)' 'MSSKTTSIALSDHFREFAERKVSEGRYGSTSEVVRAGLRLLEAEEQKLEQLRAALIEGEESGFLSDFDMRAWIDRRFPET' A
#
# COMPACT_ATOMS: atom_id res chain seq x y z
N MET A 1 25.14 -7.93 -7.99
CA MET A 1 23.66 -8.10 -8.03
C MET A 1 23.27 -8.23 -9.49
N SER A 2 22.81 -9.42 -9.93
CA SER A 2 22.53 -9.66 -11.35
C SER A 2 21.19 -9.02 -11.72
N SER A 3 21.22 -7.97 -12.53
CA SER A 3 20.04 -7.38 -13.16
C SER A 3 19.49 -8.37 -14.19
N LYS A 4 18.36 -9.02 -13.90
CA LYS A 4 17.66 -9.85 -14.89
C LYS A 4 16.78 -8.92 -15.74
N THR A 5 17.10 -8.81 -17.03
CA THR A 5 16.28 -8.06 -17.99
C THR A 5 15.05 -8.89 -18.34
N THR A 6 13.87 -8.31 -18.14
CA THR A 6 12.58 -8.92 -18.52
C THR A 6 11.95 -8.11 -19.63
N SER A 7 11.58 -8.78 -20.72
CA SER A 7 10.78 -8.16 -21.79
C SER A 7 9.30 -8.30 -21.44
N ILE A 8 8.55 -7.20 -21.55
CA ILE A 8 7.11 -7.16 -21.27
C ILE A 8 6.39 -6.49 -22.44
N ALA A 9 5.22 -7.01 -22.79
CA ALA A 9 4.33 -6.37 -23.75
C ALA A 9 3.45 -5.36 -23.02
N LEU A 10 3.47 -4.11 -23.45
CA LEU A 10 2.54 -3.08 -22.99
C LEU A 10 1.45 -2.86 -24.04
N SER A 11 0.22 -2.65 -23.61
CA SER A 11 -0.83 -2.13 -24.50
C SER A 11 -0.46 -0.73 -24.98
N ASP A 12 -1.04 -0.30 -26.11
CA ASP A 12 -0.79 1.04 -26.65
C ASP A 12 -1.08 2.15 -25.62
N HIS A 13 -2.15 1.99 -24.84
CA HIS A 13 -2.50 2.91 -23.76
C HIS A 13 -1.36 3.10 -22.74
N PHE A 14 -0.75 2.00 -22.26
CA PHE A 14 0.32 2.09 -21.26
C PHE A 14 1.65 2.54 -21.88
N ARG A 15 1.88 2.21 -23.15
CA ARG A 15 3.04 2.70 -23.90
C ARG A 15 2.98 4.23 -24.03
N GLU A 16 1.87 4.79 -24.51
CA GLU A 16 1.66 6.24 -24.63
C GLU A 16 1.76 6.95 -23.27
N PHE A 17 1.17 6.35 -22.23
CA PHE A 17 1.31 6.87 -20.86
C PHE A 17 2.77 6.97 -20.43
N ALA A 18 3.55 5.90 -20.62
CA ALA A 18 4.95 5.86 -20.23
C ALA A 18 5.80 6.83 -21.05
N GLU A 19 5.61 6.88 -22.38
CA GLU A 19 6.28 7.82 -23.29
C GLU A 19 6.02 9.27 -22.85
N ARG A 20 4.76 9.62 -22.55
CA ARG A 20 4.42 10.96 -22.04
C ARG A 20 5.09 11.27 -20.70
N LYS A 21 5.13 10.31 -19.78
CA LYS A 21 5.77 10.52 -18.47
C LYS A 21 7.28 10.72 -18.58
N VAL A 22 7.92 10.10 -19.57
CA VAL A 22 9.32 10.32 -19.90
C VAL A 22 9.52 11.67 -20.58
N SER A 23 8.67 12.05 -21.55
CA SER A 23 8.78 13.35 -22.24
C SER A 23 8.51 14.54 -21.33
N GLU A 24 7.65 14.38 -20.33
CA GLU A 24 7.45 15.35 -19.23
C GLU A 24 8.69 15.50 -18.32
N GLY A 25 9.73 14.67 -18.49
CA GLY A 25 10.95 14.68 -17.68
C GLY A 25 10.78 14.07 -16.29
N ARG A 26 9.62 13.46 -15.99
CA ARG A 26 9.33 12.88 -14.67
C ARG A 26 10.09 11.57 -14.41
N TYR A 27 10.46 10.86 -15.49
CA TYR A 27 11.26 9.63 -15.43
C TYR A 27 12.24 9.60 -16.59
N GLY A 28 13.38 8.93 -16.42
CA GLY A 28 14.42 8.83 -17.45
C GLY A 28 14.19 7.72 -18.48
N SER A 29 13.25 6.78 -18.24
CA SER A 29 12.92 5.70 -19.18
C SER A 29 11.58 5.04 -18.89
N THR A 30 11.02 4.35 -19.88
CA THR A 30 9.84 3.47 -19.72
C THR A 30 10.04 2.44 -18.60
N SER A 31 11.23 1.83 -18.52
CA SER A 31 11.57 0.85 -17.48
C SER A 31 11.51 1.47 -16.08
N GLU A 32 11.80 2.76 -15.95
CA GLU A 32 11.68 3.48 -14.68
C GLU A 32 10.22 3.76 -14.32
N VAL A 33 9.39 4.13 -15.29
CA VAL A 33 7.93 4.26 -15.10
C VAL A 33 7.34 2.94 -14.62
N VAL A 34 7.69 1.82 -15.25
CA VAL A 34 7.22 0.49 -14.88
C VAL A 34 7.65 0.14 -13.45
N ARG A 35 8.92 0.37 -13.09
CA ARG A 35 9.38 0.14 -11.71
C ARG A 35 8.65 1.02 -10.70
N ALA A 36 8.37 2.28 -11.03
CA ALA A 36 7.59 3.15 -10.15
C ALA A 36 6.17 2.61 -9.95
N GLY A 37 5.52 2.13 -11.02
CA GLY A 37 4.22 1.46 -10.92
C GLY A 37 4.25 0.21 -10.04
N LEU A 38 5.25 -0.65 -10.22
CA LEU A 38 5.41 -1.87 -9.41
C LEU A 38 5.64 -1.56 -7.92
N ARG A 39 6.42 -0.53 -7.59
CA ARG A 39 6.61 -0.10 -6.19
C ARG A 39 5.31 0.38 -5.55
N LEU A 40 4.46 1.07 -6.31
CA LEU A 40 3.16 1.51 -5.79
C LEU A 40 2.24 0.31 -5.56
N LEU A 41 2.24 -0.66 -6.47
CA LEU A 41 1.48 -1.91 -6.30
C LEU A 41 1.95 -2.69 -5.08
N GLU A 42 3.27 -2.89 -4.93
CA GLU A 42 3.86 -3.59 -3.78
C GLU A 42 3.49 -2.92 -2.45
N ALA A 43 3.58 -1.59 -2.38
CA ALA A 43 3.21 -0.85 -1.18
C ALA A 43 1.72 -0.99 -0.85
N GLU A 44 0.84 -1.04 -1.85
CA GLU A 44 -0.60 -1.22 -1.66
C GLU A 44 -0.92 -2.63 -1.17
N GLU A 45 -0.32 -3.65 -1.78
CA GLU A 45 -0.50 -5.04 -1.35
C GLU A 45 0.02 -5.26 0.08
N GLN A 46 1.14 -4.65 0.44
CA GLN A 46 1.67 -4.72 1.80
C GLN A 46 0.71 -4.10 2.83
N LYS A 47 0.12 -2.94 2.52
CA LYS A 47 -0.89 -2.32 3.40
C LYS A 47 -2.14 -3.17 3.54
N LEU A 48 -2.60 -3.75 2.44
CA LEU A 48 -3.75 -4.63 2.42
C LEU A 48 -3.53 -5.86 3.31
N GLU A 49 -2.34 -6.45 3.22
CA GLU A 49 -1.97 -7.61 4.04
C GLU A 49 -1.88 -7.24 5.53
N GLN A 50 -1.25 -6.11 5.86
CA GLN A 50 -1.19 -5.61 7.24
C GLN A 50 -2.59 -5.34 7.81
N LEU A 51 -3.49 -4.76 7.01
CA LEU A 51 -4.86 -4.51 7.42
C LEU A 51 -5.61 -5.81 7.72
N ARG A 52 -5.47 -6.82 6.85
CA ARG A 52 -6.08 -8.14 7.06
C ARG A 52 -5.55 -8.81 8.32
N ALA A 53 -4.24 -8.78 8.54
CA ALA A 53 -3.63 -9.33 9.74
C ALA A 53 -4.16 -8.64 11.02
N ALA A 54 -4.28 -7.31 11.00
CA ALA A 54 -4.82 -6.56 12.14
C ALA A 54 -6.31 -6.86 12.41
N LEU A 55 -7.10 -7.10 11.36
CA LEU A 55 -8.49 -7.53 11.52
C LEU A 55 -8.58 -8.94 12.13
N ILE A 56 -7.79 -9.89 11.63
CA ILE A 56 -7.72 -11.25 12.18
C ILE A 56 -7.29 -11.21 13.65
N GLU A 57 -6.25 -10.43 13.99
CA GLU A 57 -5.83 -10.24 15.38
C GLU A 57 -6.98 -9.72 16.26
N GLY A 58 -7.75 -8.74 15.76
CA GLY A 58 -8.94 -8.23 16.45
C GLY A 58 -10.02 -9.29 16.65
N GLU A 59 -10.32 -10.08 15.63
CA GLU A 59 -11.31 -11.18 15.69
C GLU A 59 -10.87 -12.29 16.66
N GLU A 60 -9.58 -12.65 16.65
CA GLU A 60 -9.00 -13.66 17.52
C GLU A 60 -8.81 -13.18 18.97
N SER A 61 -8.75 -11.87 19.20
CA SER A 61 -8.66 -11.27 20.55
C SER A 61 -9.93 -11.49 21.38
N GLY A 62 -11.03 -11.90 20.74
CA GLY A 62 -12.33 -12.08 21.36
C GLY A 62 -13.10 -10.77 21.51
N PHE A 63 -14.39 -10.87 21.82
CA PHE A 63 -15.28 -9.73 21.94
C PHE A 63 -15.60 -9.42 23.40
N LEU A 64 -15.54 -8.13 23.76
CA LEU A 64 -16.06 -7.64 25.03
C LEU A 64 -17.56 -7.40 24.87
N SER A 65 -18.39 -8.17 25.59
CA SER A 65 -19.85 -8.01 25.61
C SER A 65 -20.31 -6.71 26.25
N ASP A 66 -19.56 -6.21 27.23
CA ASP A 66 -19.99 -5.14 28.15
C ASP A 66 -19.03 -3.94 28.14
N PHE A 67 -18.55 -3.56 26.95
CA PHE A 67 -17.62 -2.44 26.82
C PHE A 67 -18.30 -1.09 27.15
N ASP A 68 -17.91 -0.48 28.27
CA ASP A 68 -18.29 0.90 28.63
C ASP A 68 -17.23 1.90 28.17
N MET A 69 -17.59 2.70 27.16
CA MET A 69 -16.73 3.73 26.60
C MET A 69 -16.40 4.85 27.61
N ARG A 70 -17.34 5.25 28.48
CA ARG A 70 -17.08 6.34 29.46
C ARG A 70 -16.07 5.89 30.49
N ALA A 71 -16.30 4.72 31.11
CA ALA A 71 -15.35 4.16 32.06
C ALA A 71 -13.96 3.93 31.46
N TRP A 72 -13.88 3.55 30.17
CA TRP A 72 -12.59 3.42 29.47
C TRP A 72 -11.89 4.78 29.30
N ILE A 73 -12.60 5.83 28.88
CA ILE A 73 -12.06 7.19 28.70
C ILE A 73 -11.57 7.74 30.04
N ASP A 74 -12.41 7.70 31.08
CA ASP A 74 -12.10 8.27 32.40
C ASP A 74 -10.85 7.62 33.02
N ARG A 75 -10.69 6.30 32.82
CA ARG A 75 -9.49 5.57 33.24
C ARG A 75 -8.26 5.93 32.41
N ARG A 76 -8.42 6.16 31.10
CA ARG A 76 -7.30 6.36 30.17
C ARG A 76 -6.77 7.79 30.21
N PHE A 77 -7.66 8.76 30.43
CA PHE A 77 -7.40 10.19 30.46
C PHE A 77 -8.04 10.80 31.71
N PRO A 78 -7.49 10.55 32.90
CA PRO A 78 -8.00 11.18 34.11
C PRO A 78 -7.83 12.70 34.00
N GLU A 79 -8.90 13.45 34.25
CA GLU A 79 -8.85 14.91 34.45
C GLU A 79 -7.81 15.20 35.54
N THR A 80 -6.91 16.16 35.28
CA THR A 80 -5.82 16.53 36.20
C THR A 80 -6.33 17.35 37.37
#